data_AF-A0A5R2MVC3-F1
#
_entry.id   AF-A0A5R2MVC3-F1
#
_cell.length_a   1.000
_cell.length_b   1.000
_cell.length_c   1.000
_cell.angle_alpha   90.00
_cell.angle_beta   90.00
_cell.angle_gamma   90.00
#
_symmetry.space_group_name_H-M   'P 1'
#
loop_
_entity.id
_entity.type
_entity.pdbx_description
1 polymer ?
#
loop_
_entity_poly.entity_id
_entity_poly.type
_entity_poly.pdbx_seq_one_letter_code
_entity_poly.pdbx_strand_id
1 'polypeptide(L)'
;DFAAHGVVNGRYADIAEAVEADVARRKGKKIPLNIDGATAVIYGELGFPPPLTRGLFVLSRSVGILAHAWEQSQQAERNKGPLPREWLWAYSG
;
A
#
# COMPACT_ATOMS: atom_id res chain seq x y z
N ASP A 1 -1.95 -20.65 6.03
CA ASP A 1 -0.97 -21.71 5.75
C ASP A 1 0.23 -21.68 6.71
N PHE A 2 1.03 -20.61 6.73
CA PHE A 2 2.18 -20.49 7.65
C PHE A 2 1.82 -20.59 9.14
N ALA A 3 0.71 -19.99 9.58
CA ALA A 3 0.22 -20.13 10.96
C ALA A 3 -0.20 -21.58 11.27
N ALA A 4 -0.86 -22.27 10.33
CA ALA A 4 -1.24 -23.68 10.49
C ALA A 4 -0.03 -24.62 10.60
N HIS A 5 1.10 -24.23 10.00
CA HIS A 5 2.38 -24.94 10.10
C HIS A 5 3.26 -24.44 11.26
N GLY A 6 2.77 -23.53 12.11
CA GLY A 6 3.50 -23.02 13.28
C GLY A 6 4.69 -22.11 12.96
N VAL A 7 4.81 -21.63 11.71
CA VAL A 7 5.90 -20.72 11.29
C VAL A 7 5.74 -19.33 11.89
N VAL A 8 4.48 -18.90 12.08
CA VAL A 8 4.09 -17.67 12.76
C VAL A 8 2.94 -17.98 13.73
N ASN A 9 2.66 -17.08 14.67
CA ASN A 9 1.65 -17.34 15.71
C ASN A 9 0.22 -17.22 15.18
N GLY A 10 -0.04 -16.27 14.27
CA GLY A 10 -1.37 -15.99 13.70
C GLY A 10 -2.20 -15.00 14.50
N ARG A 11 -1.82 -14.66 15.73
CA ARG A 11 -2.55 -13.75 16.62
C ARG A 11 -2.88 -12.39 16.00
N TYR A 12 -1.96 -11.79 15.25
CA TYR A 12 -2.22 -10.49 14.63
C TYR A 12 -3.23 -10.59 13.50
N ALA A 13 -3.26 -11.73 12.78
CA ALA A 13 -4.29 -12.00 11.78
C ALA A 13 -5.66 -12.15 12.45
N ASP A 14 -5.75 -12.93 13.54
CA ASP A 14 -6.99 -13.09 14.31
C ASP A 14 -7.53 -11.73 14.81
N ILE A 15 -6.64 -10.86 15.31
CA ILE A 15 -7.01 -9.50 15.74
C ILE A 15 -7.54 -8.69 14.56
N ALA A 16 -6.89 -8.73 13.40
CA ALA A 16 -7.29 -7.97 12.24
C ALA A 16 -8.65 -8.43 11.68
N GLU A 17 -8.89 -9.74 11.64
CA GLU A 17 -10.18 -10.32 11.25
C GLU A 17 -11.29 -9.95 12.22
N ALA A 18 -11.02 -9.98 13.53
CA ALA A 18 -11.98 -9.54 14.55
C ALA A 18 -12.33 -8.05 14.41
N VAL A 19 -11.34 -7.20 14.11
CA VAL A 19 -11.56 -5.77 13.84
C VAL A 19 -12.39 -5.57 12.57
N GLU A 20 -12.06 -6.27 11.48
CA GLU A 20 -12.84 -6.21 10.23
C GLU A 20 -14.30 -6.61 10.46
N ALA A 21 -14.53 -7.70 11.20
CA ALA A 21 -15.86 -8.18 11.53
C ALA A 21 -16.66 -7.17 12.39
N ASP A 22 -16.05 -6.57 13.40
CA ASP A 22 -16.73 -5.57 14.24
C ASP A 22 -17.03 -4.28 13.47
N VAL A 23 -16.10 -3.81 12.64
CA VAL A 23 -16.34 -2.66 11.75
C VAL A 23 -17.49 -2.96 10.79
N ALA A 24 -17.52 -4.15 10.19
CA ALA A 24 -18.59 -4.55 9.29
C ALA A 24 -19.96 -4.56 9.99
N ARG A 25 -20.02 -5.13 11.20
CA ARG A 25 -21.23 -5.16 12.03
C ARG A 25 -21.73 -3.75 12.35
N ARG A 26 -20.85 -2.83 12.74
CA ARG A 26 -21.21 -1.45 13.10
C ARG A 26 -21.63 -0.61 11.90
N LYS A 27 -21.06 -0.88 10.72
CA LYS A 27 -21.31 -0.09 9.49
C LYS A 27 -22.40 -0.67 8.60
N GLY A 28 -22.89 -1.87 8.90
CA GLY A 28 -23.88 -2.58 8.08
C GLY A 28 -23.37 -2.98 6.70
N LYS A 29 -22.05 -2.95 6.48
CA LYS A 29 -21.38 -3.31 5.23
C LYS A 29 -19.96 -3.74 5.49
N LYS A 30 -19.44 -4.69 4.70
CA LYS A 30 -18.04 -5.10 4.77
C LYS A 30 -17.13 -3.92 4.38
N ILE A 31 -16.16 -3.60 5.24
CA ILE A 31 -15.07 -2.66 4.96
C ILE A 31 -13.78 -3.47 5.02
N PRO A 32 -13.22 -3.87 3.87
CA PRO A 32 -12.02 -4.70 3.84
C PRO A 32 -10.82 -4.02 4.49
N LEU A 33 -9.98 -4.81 5.15
CA LEU A 33 -8.66 -4.35 5.59
C LEU A 33 -7.85 -3.88 4.38
N ASN A 34 -7.28 -2.68 4.46
CA ASN A 34 -6.44 -2.16 3.40
C ASN A 34 -5.04 -2.82 3.42
N ILE A 35 -4.24 -2.53 2.39
CA ILE A 35 -2.90 -3.10 2.28
C ILE A 35 -1.98 -2.70 3.43
N ASP A 36 -2.14 -1.50 3.99
CA ASP A 36 -1.34 -1.03 5.12
C ASP A 36 -1.60 -1.88 6.38
N GLY A 37 -2.88 -2.16 6.67
CA GLY A 37 -3.29 -3.02 7.77
C GLY A 37 -2.84 -4.46 7.59
N ALA A 38 -3.00 -5.02 6.38
CA ALA A 38 -2.53 -6.38 6.08
C ALA A 38 -1.00 -6.51 6.24
N THR A 39 -0.26 -5.50 5.80
CA THR A 39 1.20 -5.46 5.93
C THR A 39 1.62 -5.31 7.41
N ALA A 40 0.90 -4.52 8.20
CA ALA A 40 1.14 -4.38 9.63
C ALA A 40 0.95 -5.71 10.38
N VAL A 41 -0.08 -6.49 10.01
CA VAL A 41 -0.29 -7.85 10.54
C VAL A 41 0.93 -8.72 10.25
N ILE A 42 1.38 -8.77 8.99
CA ILE A 42 2.55 -9.56 8.60
C ILE A 42 3.80 -9.13 9.37
N TYR A 43 4.06 -7.84 9.48
CA TYR A 43 5.21 -7.34 10.24
C TYR A 43 5.14 -7.66 11.74
N GLY A 44 3.94 -7.61 12.31
CA GLY A 44 3.69 -8.02 13.70
C GLY A 44 3.97 -9.51 13.91
N GLU A 45 3.50 -10.37 13.00
CA GLU A 45 3.78 -11.82 13.02
C GLU A 45 5.27 -12.14 12.90
N LEU A 46 6.00 -11.35 12.12
CA LEU A 46 7.45 -11.49 11.95
C LEU A 46 8.26 -10.85 13.09
N GLY A 47 7.61 -10.21 14.07
CA GLY A 47 8.27 -9.64 15.25
C GLY A 47 9.01 -8.31 14.99
N PHE A 48 8.69 -7.61 13.91
CA PHE A 48 9.31 -6.31 13.65
C PHE A 48 8.83 -5.25 14.65
N PRO A 49 9.74 -4.46 15.26
CA PRO A 49 9.36 -3.31 16.04
C PRO A 49 8.59 -2.29 15.18
N PRO A 50 7.48 -1.69 15.67
CA PRO A 50 6.66 -0.77 14.89
C PRO A 50 7.43 0.36 14.20
N PRO A 51 8.43 1.03 14.83
CA PRO A 51 9.21 2.08 14.15
C PRO A 51 9.96 1.59 12.91
N LEU A 52 10.39 0.33 12.88
CA LEU A 52 11.15 -0.25 11.77
C LEU A 52 10.26 -0.54 10.55
N THR A 53 8.97 -0.82 10.76
CA THR A 53 8.02 -1.12 9.69
C THR A 53 7.87 0.03 8.69
N ARG A 54 8.01 1.27 9.15
CA ARG A 54 8.03 2.46 8.27
C ARG A 54 9.21 2.43 7.29
N GLY A 55 10.37 1.95 7.73
CA GLY A 55 11.54 1.76 6.87
C GLY A 55 11.28 0.73 5.78
N LEU A 56 10.70 -0.42 6.15
CA LEU A 56 10.32 -1.47 5.20
C LEU A 56 9.31 -0.96 4.15
N PHE A 57 8.32 -0.18 4.58
CA PHE A 57 7.36 0.46 3.67
C PHE A 57 8.06 1.40 2.68
N VAL A 58 8.93 2.30 3.15
CA VAL A 58 9.65 3.24 2.28
C VAL A 58 10.54 2.51 1.27
N LEU A 59 11.25 1.46 1.70
CA LEU A 59 12.07 0.65 0.81
C LEU A 59 11.25 0.00 -0.30
N SER A 60 10.13 -0.63 0.04
CA SER A 60 9.23 -1.26 -0.94
C SER A 60 8.71 -0.24 -1.97
N ARG A 61 8.25 0.94 -1.52
CA ARG A 61 7.76 2.00 -2.41
C ARG A 61 8.87 2.59 -3.29
N SER A 62 10.08 2.71 -2.77
CA SER A 62 11.22 3.25 -3.51
C SER A 62 11.57 2.39 -4.73
N VAL A 63 11.47 1.06 -4.62
CA VAL A 63 11.69 0.14 -5.75
C VAL A 63 10.67 0.37 -6.86
N GLY A 64 9.39 0.53 -6.52
CA GLY A 64 8.34 0.82 -7.50
C GLY A 64 8.52 2.18 -8.18
N ILE A 65 8.90 3.21 -7.41
CA ILE A 65 9.20 4.54 -7.96
C ILE A 65 10.39 4.47 -8.92
N LEU A 66 11.45 3.74 -8.57
CA LEU A 66 12.61 3.54 -9.44
C LEU A 66 12.21 2.86 -10.76
N ALA A 67 11.45 1.77 -10.68
CA ALA A 67 10.98 1.05 -11.87
C ALA A 67 10.16 1.95 -12.79
N HIS A 68 9.19 2.68 -12.23
CA HIS A 68 8.39 3.63 -13.02
C HIS A 68 9.22 4.78 -13.60
N ALA A 69 10.18 5.33 -12.84
CA ALA A 69 11.06 6.37 -13.34
C ALA A 69 11.91 5.86 -14.53
N TRP A 70 12.42 4.63 -14.44
CA TRP A 70 13.14 3.98 -15.53
C TRP A 70 12.25 3.79 -16.76
N GLU A 71 11.05 3.22 -16.59
CA GLU A 71 10.07 3.03 -17.67
C GLU A 71 9.70 4.35 -18.36
N GLN A 72 9.47 5.42 -17.58
CA GLN A 72 9.16 6.74 -18.13
C GLN A 72 10.36 7.35 -18.86
N SER A 73 11.58 7.14 -18.38
CA SER A 73 12.79 7.67 -19.04
C SER A 73 13.03 7.12 -20.44
N GLN A 74 12.46 5.96 -20.75
CA GLN A 74 12.52 5.31 -22.06
C GLN A 74 11.43 5.80 -23.03
N GLN A 75 10.49 6.64 -22.58
CA GLN A 75 9.42 7.20 -23.42
C GLN A 75 9.89 8.51 -24.08
N ALA A 76 9.49 8.74 -25.33
CA ALA A 76 9.74 10.01 -26.03
C ALA A 76 8.79 11.15 -25.60
N GLU A 77 7.90 10.88 -24.63
CA GLU A 77 6.93 11.85 -24.13
C GLU A 77 7.61 12.98 -23.35
N ARG A 78 7.11 14.21 -23.52
CA ARG A 78 7.57 15.36 -22.73
C ARG A 78 7.06 15.28 -21.30
N ASN A 79 7.75 15.96 -20.38
CA ASN A 79 7.30 16.13 -18.99
C ASN A 79 5.84 16.57 -18.93
N LYS A 80 5.04 15.80 -18.19
CA LYS A 80 3.59 16.01 -18.03
C LYS A 80 3.37 17.19 -17.08
N GLY A 81 2.60 18.18 -17.53
CA GLY A 81 2.13 19.28 -16.68
C GLY A 81 0.94 18.84 -15.82
N PRO A 82 0.56 19.63 -14.81
CA PRO A 82 -0.56 19.31 -13.91
C PRO A 82 -1.94 19.48 -14.55
N LEU A 83 -2.03 20.17 -15.70
CA LEU A 83 -3.28 20.41 -16.42
C LEU A 83 -3.52 19.34 -17.50
N PRO A 84 -4.77 18.88 -17.68
CA PRO A 84 -5.16 18.10 -18.85
C PRO A 84 -4.78 18.80 -20.15
N ARG A 85 -4.43 18.03 -21.19
CA ARG A 85 -4.01 18.59 -22.48
C ARG A 85 -5.09 19.45 -23.13
N GLU A 86 -6.36 19.08 -22.97
CA GLU A 86 -7.50 19.86 -23.46
C GLU A 86 -7.71 21.22 -22.76
N TRP A 87 -7.07 21.46 -21.61
CA TRP A 87 -7.24 22.68 -20.81
C TRP A 87 -6.03 23.62 -20.91
N LEU A 88 -5.11 23.36 -21.84
CA LEU A 88 -4.00 24.24 -22.11
C LEU A 88 -4.50 25.53 -22.79
N TRP A 89 -4.00 26.67 -22.35
CA TRP A 89 -4.29 27.95 -22.98
C TRP A 89 -3.72 27.96 -24.40
N ALA A 90 -4.50 28.47 -25.36
CA ALA A 90 -3.98 28.78 -26.69
C ALA A 90 -3.25 30.12 -26.62
N TYR A 91 -1.94 30.12 -26.88
CA TYR A 91 -1.19 31.38 -27.04
C TYR A 91 -1.71 32.12 -28.27
N SER A 92 -2.11 33.38 -28.11
CA SER A 92 -2.60 34.22 -29.22
C SER A 92 -1.58 35.27 -29.70
N GLY A 93 -0.37 35.30 -29.14
CA GLY A 93 0.63 36.35 -29.37
C GLY A 93 0.79 37.25 -28.15
#